data_AF-A0A820UNN5-F1
#
_entry.id   AF-A0A820UNN5-F1
#
_cell.length_a   1.000
_cell.length_b   1.000
_cell.length_c   1.000
_cell.angle_alpha   90.00
_cell.angle_beta   90.00
_cell.angle_gamma   90.00
#
_symmetry.space_group_name_H-M   'P 1'
#
loop_
_entity.id
_entity.type
_entity.pdbx_description
1 polymer ?
#
loop_
_entity_poly.entity_id
_entity_poly.type
_entity_poly.pdbx_seq_one_letter_code
_entity_poly.pdbx_strand_id
1 'polypeptide(L)'
;MKNIADEFELYAVKCIDSCYEYNETKACELILRQISLFGNITIAQVAVSAKSKNFLLTACFGRVMSEAWYDKLDEINRNAVEMPMLTI
;
A
#
# COMPACT_ATOMS: atom_id res chain seq x y z
N MET A 1 -6.93 22.27 -21.63
CA MET A 1 -6.63 22.63 -20.23
C MET A 1 -6.20 21.36 -19.53
N LYS A 2 -4.96 21.25 -19.04
CA LYS A 2 -4.60 20.14 -18.15
C LYS A 2 -5.34 20.33 -16.83
N ASN A 3 -5.91 19.26 -16.30
CA ASN A 3 -6.63 19.30 -15.05
C ASN A 3 -5.63 19.41 -13.90
N ILE A 4 -5.80 20.40 -13.02
CA ILE A 4 -4.92 20.63 -11.87
C ILE A 4 -4.84 19.37 -10.99
N ALA A 5 -5.92 18.59 -10.89
CA ALA A 5 -5.93 17.32 -10.17
C ALA A 5 -4.90 16.32 -10.74
N ASP A 6 -4.77 16.24 -12.06
CA ASP A 6 -3.84 15.34 -12.74
C ASP A 6 -2.39 15.78 -12.46
N GLU A 7 -2.14 17.09 -12.33
CA GLU A 7 -0.82 17.62 -11.98
C GLU A 7 -0.42 17.26 -10.54
N PHE A 8 -1.35 17.34 -9.60
CA PHE A 8 -1.13 16.89 -8.23
C PHE A 8 -0.92 15.38 -8.13
N GLU A 9 -1.71 14.58 -8.85
CA GLU A 9 -1.49 13.12 -8.92
C GLU A 9 -0.09 12.81 -9.47
N LEU A 10 0.30 13.43 -10.58
CA LEU A 10 1.62 13.21 -11.17
C LEU A 10 2.76 13.61 -10.22
N TYR A 11 2.59 14.70 -9.48
CA TYR A 11 3.56 15.11 -8.47
C TYR A 11 3.67 14.09 -7.34
N ALA A 12 2.53 13.60 -6.82
CA ALA A 12 2.51 12.58 -5.77
C ALA A 12 3.19 11.27 -6.21
N VAL A 13 2.95 10.84 -7.46
CA VAL A 13 3.62 9.67 -8.07
C VAL A 13 5.14 9.88 -8.07
N LYS A 14 5.61 11.01 -8.60
CA LYS A 14 7.05 11.31 -8.63
C LYS A 14 7.68 11.32 -7.24
N CYS A 15 6.99 11.89 -6.25
CA CYS A 15 7.47 11.90 -4.88
C CYS A 15 7.64 10.49 -4.32
N ILE A 16 6.62 9.62 -4.47
CA ILE A 16 6.70 8.28 -3.90
C ILE A 16 7.70 7.40 -4.65
N ASP A 17 7.81 7.53 -5.97
CA ASP A 17 8.79 6.81 -6.78
C ASP A 17 10.22 7.20 -6.36
N SER A 18 10.52 8.50 -6.21
CA SER A 18 11.83 8.95 -5.72
C SER A 18 12.13 8.46 -4.29
N CYS A 19 11.13 8.41 -3.41
CA CYS A 19 11.31 7.83 -2.08
C CYS A 19 11.60 6.33 -2.15
N TYR A 20 10.90 5.60 -3.03
CA TYR A 20 11.05 4.16 -3.21
C TYR A 20 12.42 3.81 -3.80
N GLU A 21 12.88 4.54 -4.82
CA GLU A 21 14.22 4.43 -5.39
C GLU A 21 15.32 4.65 -4.35
N TYR A 22 15.13 5.59 -3.42
CA TYR A 22 16.09 5.85 -2.35
C TYR A 22 16.07 4.77 -1.25
N ASN A 23 14.88 4.36 -0.80
CA ASN A 23 14.71 3.31 0.20
C ASN A 23 13.32 2.69 0.12
N GLU A 24 13.24 1.51 -0.49
CA GLU A 24 11.98 0.81 -0.73
C GLU A 24 11.18 0.56 0.54
N THR A 25 11.82 0.03 1.59
CA THR A 25 11.15 -0.32 2.86
C THR A 25 10.53 0.91 3.51
N LYS A 26 11.30 2.00 3.65
CA LYS A 26 10.79 3.23 4.28
C LYS A 26 9.72 3.92 3.45
N ALA A 27 9.78 3.79 2.12
CA ALA A 27 8.72 4.30 1.25
C ALA A 27 7.42 3.51 1.41
N CYS A 28 7.48 2.18 1.55
CA CYS A 28 6.30 1.37 1.88
C CYS A 28 5.71 1.76 3.24
N GLU A 29 6.55 1.92 4.27
CA GLU A 29 6.13 2.40 5.59
C GLU A 29 5.47 3.79 5.52
N LEU A 30 6.00 4.68 4.67
CA LEU A 30 5.46 6.02 4.47
C LEU A 30 4.03 5.99 3.92
N ILE A 31 3.72 5.10 2.96
CA ILE A 31 2.37 4.96 2.40
C ILE A 31 1.36 4.52 3.48
N LEU A 32 1.79 3.66 4.39
CA LEU A 32 0.96 3.10 5.47
C LEU A 32 0.88 4.00 6.70
N ARG A 33 1.72 5.03 6.79
CA ARG A 33 1.74 5.95 7.93
C ARG A 33 0.44 6.74 8.03
N GLN A 34 -0.12 6.80 9.24
CA GLN A 34 -1.26 7.66 9.54
C GLN A 34 -0.85 9.12 9.66
N ILE A 35 -1.59 10.00 8.99
CA ILE A 35 -1.35 11.44 8.99
C ILE A 35 -2.44 12.12 9.82
N SER A 36 -2.06 12.60 11.02
CA SER A 36 -2.99 13.21 11.98
C SER A 36 -3.68 14.45 11.45
N LEU A 37 -2.98 15.24 10.61
CA LEU A 37 -3.53 16.44 9.99
C LEU A 37 -4.76 16.16 9.11
N PHE A 38 -4.89 14.94 8.59
CA PHE A 38 -6.01 14.53 7.73
C PHE A 38 -6.95 13.54 8.42
N GLY A 39 -6.98 13.52 9.76
CA GLY A 39 -7.87 12.65 10.53
C GLY A 39 -7.35 11.23 10.73
N ASN A 40 -6.02 11.07 10.83
CA ASN A 40 -5.32 9.78 11.02
C ASN A 40 -5.52 8.78 9.87
N ILE A 41 -5.77 9.28 8.66
CA ILE A 41 -5.83 8.46 7.45
C ILE A 41 -4.44 8.22 6.88
N THR A 42 -4.28 7.12 6.14
CA THR A 42 -3.05 6.80 5.42
C THR A 42 -3.04 7.38 4.02
N ILE A 43 -1.85 7.49 3.41
CA ILE A 43 -1.72 7.90 2.01
C ILE A 43 -2.45 6.90 1.10
N ALA A 44 -2.38 5.60 1.42
CA ALA A 44 -3.10 4.58 0.67
C ALA A 44 -4.62 4.82 0.66
N GLN A 45 -5.20 5.15 1.81
CA GLN A 45 -6.63 5.46 1.90
C GLN A 45 -7.01 6.67 1.04
N VAL A 46 -6.18 7.73 1.07
CA VAL A 46 -6.39 8.92 0.22
C VAL A 46 -6.36 8.55 -1.27
N ALA A 47 -5.34 7.80 -1.71
CA ALA A 47 -5.18 7.40 -3.11
C ALA A 47 -6.36 6.54 -3.61
N VAL A 48 -6.85 5.61 -2.78
CA VAL A 48 -8.01 4.77 -3.08
C VAL A 48 -9.29 5.61 -3.16
N SER A 49 -9.53 6.49 -2.18
CA SER A 49 -10.71 7.37 -2.17
C SER A 49 -10.74 8.33 -3.36
N ALA A 50 -9.58 8.83 -3.78
CA ALA A 50 -9.44 9.70 -4.95
C ALA A 50 -9.49 8.95 -6.29
N LYS A 51 -9.52 7.60 -6.27
CA LYS A 51 -9.38 6.74 -7.47
C LYS A 51 -8.14 7.10 -8.30
N SER A 52 -7.03 7.41 -7.62
CA SER A 52 -5.77 7.85 -8.21
C SER A 52 -5.05 6.68 -8.88
N LYS A 53 -5.48 6.33 -10.10
CA LYS A 53 -5.01 5.13 -10.81
C LYS A 53 -3.50 5.12 -11.00
N ASN A 54 -2.88 6.27 -11.29
CA ASN A 54 -1.44 6.32 -11.54
C ASN A 54 -0.66 6.04 -10.24
N PHE A 55 -1.15 6.56 -9.12
CA PHE A 55 -0.54 6.30 -7.81
C PHE A 55 -0.70 4.83 -7.39
N LEU A 56 -1.89 4.24 -7.60
CA LEU A 56 -2.16 2.84 -7.28
C LEU A 56 -1.33 1.84 -8.12
N LEU A 57 -0.82 2.27 -9.28
CA LEU A 57 0.03 1.47 -10.16
C LEU A 57 1.54 1.61 -9.88
N THR A 58 1.92 2.41 -8.88
CA THR A 58 3.33 2.54 -8.48
C THR A 58 3.85 1.22 -7.89
N ALA A 59 5.14 0.94 -8.08
CA ALA A 59 5.79 -0.26 -7.55
C ALA A 59 5.70 -0.32 -6.02
N CYS A 60 5.85 0.83 -5.36
CA CYS A 60 5.72 0.96 -3.91
C CYS A 60 4.34 0.50 -3.42
N PHE A 61 3.26 0.98 -4.05
CA PHE A 61 1.90 0.57 -3.69
C PHE A 61 1.65 -0.92 -3.98
N GLY A 62 2.13 -1.41 -5.12
CA GLY A 62 2.04 -2.84 -5.48
C GLY A 62 2.75 -3.75 -4.48
N ARG A 63 3.92 -3.33 -3.98
CA ARG A 63 4.66 -4.06 -2.95
C ARG A 63 3.90 -4.11 -1.63
N VAL A 64 3.39 -2.97 -1.15
CA VAL A 64 2.55 -2.91 0.07
C VAL A 64 1.37 -3.87 0.00
N MET A 65 0.65 -3.87 -1.13
CA MET A 65 -0.51 -4.76 -1.31
C MET A 65 -0.12 -6.23 -1.37
N SER A 66 1.03 -6.53 -2.00
CA SER A 66 1.54 -7.90 -2.08
C SER A 66 1.94 -8.42 -0.70
N GLU A 67 2.68 -7.64 0.07
CA GLU A 67 3.09 -7.98 1.44
C GLU A 67 1.86 -8.23 2.33
N ALA A 68 0.89 -7.32 2.32
CA ALA A 68 -0.36 -7.48 3.08
C ALA A 68 -1.15 -8.75 2.69
N TRP A 69 -1.11 -9.13 1.42
CA TRP A 69 -1.77 -10.35 0.94
C TRP A 69 -1.03 -11.61 1.38
N TYR A 70 0.30 -11.65 1.23
CA TYR A 70 1.11 -12.80 1.63
C TYR A 70 1.08 -13.03 3.14
N ASP A 71 1.14 -11.98 3.94
CA ASP A 71 0.99 -12.07 5.40
C ASP A 71 -0.32 -12.78 5.78
N LYS A 72 -1.41 -12.48 5.05
CA LYS A 72 -2.71 -13.10 5.29
C LYS A 72 -2.75 -14.57 4.85
N LEU A 73 -2.14 -14.90 3.72
CA LEU A 73 -2.02 -16.30 3.28
C LEU A 73 -1.21 -17.14 4.26
N ASP A 74 -0.11 -16.59 4.77
CA ASP A 74 0.75 -17.27 5.74
C ASP A 74 0.02 -17.50 7.07
N GLU A 75 -0.81 -16.55 7.52
CA GLU A 75 -1.70 -16.73 8.68
C GLU A 75 -2.67 -17.90 8.48
N ILE A 76 -3.30 -17.99 7.31
CA ILE A 76 -4.22 -19.09 6.98
C ILE A 76 -3.49 -20.43 6.97
N ASN A 77 -2.31 -20.49 6.35
CA ASN A 77 -1.52 -21.71 6.26
C ASN A 77 -1.09 -22.22 7.64
N ARG A 78 -0.65 -21.32 8.55
CA ARG A 78 -0.32 -21.71 9.93
C ARG A 78 -1.52 -22.31 10.67
N ASN A 79 -2.68 -21.66 10.57
CA ASN A 79 -3.90 -22.11 11.24
C ASN A 79 -4.43 -23.45 10.67
N ALA A 80 -4.15 -23.77 9.41
CA ALA A 80 -4.52 -25.04 8.80
C ALA A 80 -3.68 -26.22 9.31
N VAL A 81 -2.42 -25.98 9.70
CA VAL A 81 -1.49 -27.01 10.21
C VAL A 81 -1.79 -27.38 11.68
N GLU A 82 -2.47 -26.51 12.44
CA GLU A 82 -2.79 -26.75 13.86
C GLU A 82 -4.08 -27.55 14.10
N MET A 83 -4.82 -27.98 13.07
CA MET A 83 -5.90 -28.96 13.26
C MET A 83 -5.31 -30.34 13.53
N PRO A 84 -5.53 -30.96 14.71
CA PRO A 84 -5.08 -32.32 14.94
C PRO A 84 -5.80 -33.22 13.93
N MET A 85 -5.02 -33.98 13.16
CA MET A 85 -5.52 -35.08 12.34
C MET A 85 -6.39 -35.97 13.21
N LEU A 86 -7.72 -35.82 13.11
CA LEU A 86 -8.69 -36.76 13.66
C LEU A 86 -8.43 -38.10 12.96
N THR A 87 -7.67 -38.94 13.67
CA THR A 87 -7.41 -40.31 13.26
C THR A 87 -8.70 -41.06 13.52
N ILE A 88 -9.40 -41.43 12.44
CA ILE A 88 -10.52 -42.38 12.47
C ILE A 88 -9.94 -43.79 12.62
#